data_AF-A0A9Q0XQP7-F1
#
_entry.id   AF-A0A9Q0XQP7-F1
#
_cell.length_a   1.000
_cell.length_b   1.000
_cell.length_c   1.000
_cell.angle_alpha   90.00
_cell.angle_beta   90.00
_cell.angle_gamma   90.00
#
_symmetry.space_group_name_H-M   'P 1'
#
loop_
_entity.id
_entity.type
_entity.pdbx_description
1 polymer ?
#
loop_
_entity_poly.entity_id
_entity_poly.type
_entity_poly.pdbx_seq_one_letter_code
_entity_poly.pdbx_strand_id
1 'polypeptide(L)'
;MRKPEIFLYVLLSCCFLRNIDCRRPTKPDCSLVRCARCPENHLAVTSVNECCPRCIPQCFCPEYLKNYCPKVGYLLLGESVVIDFGTRECKCIGVNKIKCVSTCPKIPPTCKHIARPLDGCRLCACPTENGNFISAGQSVKDRCKICNCPREGGDLQCTHIC
;
A
#
# COMPACT_ATOMS: atom_id res chain seq x y z
N MET A 1 52.98 44.28 -19.44
CA MET A 1 53.87 43.78 -18.37
C MET A 1 53.16 43.92 -17.03
N ARG A 2 53.13 42.83 -16.24
CA ARG A 2 52.56 42.68 -14.87
C ARG A 2 51.03 42.79 -14.78
N LYS A 3 50.25 41.95 -14.10
CA LYS A 3 50.39 40.62 -13.46
C LYS A 3 48.95 40.26 -13.00
N PRO A 4 48.43 39.04 -13.16
CA PRO A 4 47.10 38.67 -12.67
C PRO A 4 47.20 38.10 -11.25
N GLU A 5 46.93 38.91 -10.22
CA GLU A 5 46.94 38.45 -8.81
C GLU A 5 45.75 39.02 -8.02
N ILE A 6 44.54 38.97 -8.58
CA ILE A 6 43.30 39.37 -7.84
C ILE A 6 42.24 38.26 -7.82
N PHE A 7 42.38 37.20 -8.63
CA PHE A 7 41.40 36.11 -8.65
C PHE A 7 41.58 35.02 -7.57
N LEU A 8 42.66 35.09 -6.77
CA LEU A 8 42.95 34.08 -5.76
C LEU A 8 42.43 34.42 -4.35
N TYR A 9 41.88 35.62 -4.13
CA TYR A 9 41.40 36.03 -2.80
C TYR A 9 39.92 35.70 -2.54
N VAL A 10 39.10 35.51 -3.57
CA VAL A 10 37.66 35.22 -3.38
C VAL A 10 37.40 33.73 -3.13
N LEU A 11 38.27 32.83 -3.61
CA LEU A 11 38.14 31.38 -3.36
C LEU A 11 38.70 30.93 -2.01
N LEU A 12 39.46 31.78 -1.32
CA LEU A 12 40.05 31.49 0.00
C LEU A 12 39.20 31.98 1.19
N SER A 13 38.13 32.74 0.93
CA SER A 13 37.21 33.19 2.00
C SER A 13 36.20 32.11 2.45
N CYS A 14 36.06 31.01 1.70
CA CYS A 14 35.19 29.89 2.09
C CYS A 14 35.92 28.76 2.84
N CYS A 15 37.26 28.75 2.86
CA CYS A 15 38.05 27.66 3.46
C CYS A 15 38.70 28.00 4.82
N PHE A 16 38.72 29.28 5.23
CA PHE A 16 39.38 29.71 6.47
C PHE A 16 38.45 29.97 7.66
N LEU A 17 37.13 29.84 7.51
CA LEU A 17 36.22 29.64 8.65
C LEU A 17 36.13 28.14 9.00
N ARG A 18 37.29 27.53 9.24
CA ARG A 18 37.49 26.12 9.59
C ARG A 18 37.12 25.79 11.04
N ASN A 19 36.31 26.64 11.68
CA ASN A 19 35.84 26.52 13.06
C ASN A 19 34.38 26.97 13.24
N ILE A 20 33.59 27.01 12.17
CA ILE A 20 32.14 26.94 12.34
C ILE A 20 31.85 25.45 12.33
N ASP A 21 31.86 24.87 13.53
CA ASP A 21 31.09 23.68 13.85
C ASP A 21 29.79 23.79 13.07
N CYS A 22 29.63 22.97 12.02
CA CYS A 22 28.32 22.67 11.48
C CYS A 22 27.58 22.02 12.64
N ARG A 23 27.06 22.85 13.56
CA ARG A 23 26.37 22.42 14.76
C ARG A 23 25.33 21.45 14.24
N ARG A 24 25.53 20.17 14.55
CA ARG A 24 24.45 19.19 14.43
C ARG A 24 23.23 19.87 15.04
N PRO A 25 22.09 19.94 14.34
CA PRO A 25 20.92 20.63 14.85
C PRO A 25 20.72 20.13 16.28
N THR A 26 20.97 21.03 17.25
CA THR A 26 20.85 20.71 18.67
C THR A 26 19.40 20.30 18.86
N LYS A 27 19.18 19.09 19.38
CA LYS A 27 17.83 18.63 19.71
C LYS A 27 17.13 19.76 20.50
N PRO A 28 15.88 20.09 20.18
CA PRO A 28 15.17 21.16 20.88
C PRO A 28 15.17 20.88 22.39
N ASP A 29 15.47 21.90 23.19
CA ASP A 29 15.37 21.82 24.64
C ASP A 29 13.89 21.85 25.04
N CYS A 30 13.38 20.69 25.46
CA CYS A 30 11.98 20.49 25.81
C CYS A 30 11.72 20.52 27.33
N SER A 31 12.72 20.92 28.13
CA SER A 31 12.68 20.83 29.60
C SER A 31 11.54 21.64 30.25
N LEU A 32 11.08 22.69 29.58
CA LEU A 32 10.01 23.58 30.07
C LEU A 32 8.65 23.37 29.37
N VAL A 33 8.57 22.44 28.41
CA VAL A 33 7.35 22.22 27.63
C VAL A 33 6.44 21.22 28.34
N ARG A 34 5.19 21.63 28.61
CA ARG A 34 4.12 20.76 29.11
C ARG A 34 3.13 20.47 28.00
N CYS A 35 3.09 19.23 27.55
CA CYS A 35 2.19 18.79 26.48
C CYS A 35 0.84 18.32 27.04
N ALA A 36 -0.24 18.60 26.30
CA ALA A 36 -1.54 18.01 26.59
C ALA A 36 -1.49 16.49 26.41
N ARG A 37 -2.29 15.76 27.20
CA ARG A 37 -2.51 14.33 26.98
C ARG A 37 -3.36 14.13 25.73
N CYS A 38 -3.14 13.04 25.03
CA CYS A 38 -4.00 12.68 23.92
C CYS A 38 -5.41 12.32 24.42
N PRO A 39 -6.46 12.64 23.64
CA PRO A 39 -7.81 12.16 23.91
C PRO A 39 -7.87 10.62 23.92
N GLU A 40 -8.95 10.07 24.45
CA GLU A 40 -9.21 8.63 24.32
C GLU A 40 -9.19 8.19 22.86
N ASN A 41 -8.76 6.95 22.62
CA ASN A 41 -8.65 6.35 21.29
C ASN A 41 -7.68 7.08 20.36
N HIS A 42 -6.66 7.74 20.92
CA HIS A 42 -5.55 8.33 20.19
C HIS A 42 -4.21 7.82 20.71
N LEU A 43 -3.27 7.60 19.79
CA LEU A 43 -1.90 7.25 20.11
C LEU A 43 -1.01 8.50 20.05
N ALA A 44 -0.21 8.71 21.09
CA ALA A 44 0.81 9.75 21.11
C ALA A 44 2.03 9.31 20.28
N VAL A 45 2.34 10.05 19.21
CA VAL A 45 3.49 9.80 18.34
C VAL A 45 4.35 11.05 18.26
N THR A 46 5.59 10.97 18.73
CA THR A 46 6.54 12.09 18.72
C THR A 46 7.50 11.95 17.54
N SER A 47 7.58 12.97 16.70
CA SER A 47 8.55 13.03 15.60
C SER A 47 9.89 13.60 16.05
N VAL A 48 10.94 13.37 15.25
CA VAL A 48 12.26 13.96 15.47
C VAL A 48 12.12 15.49 15.39
N ASN A 49 12.57 16.19 16.46
CA ASN A 49 12.52 17.64 16.64
C ASN A 49 11.19 18.25 17.10
N GLU A 50 10.26 17.45 17.61
CA GLU A 50 9.06 17.97 18.27
C GLU A 50 9.12 17.73 19.78
N CYS A 51 8.79 18.76 20.58
CA CYS A 51 8.70 18.61 22.03
C CYS A 51 7.42 17.94 22.49
N CYS A 52 6.35 18.02 21.69
CA CYS A 52 5.06 17.41 22.01
C CYS A 52 4.68 16.32 21.01
N PRO A 53 4.06 15.22 21.49
CA PRO A 53 3.54 14.20 20.61
C PRO A 53 2.35 14.73 19.81
N ARG A 54 2.17 14.20 18.61
CA ARG A 54 0.95 14.33 17.83
C ARG A 54 0.01 13.18 18.22
N CYS A 55 -1.28 13.48 18.36
CA CYS A 55 -2.29 12.49 18.68
C CYS A 55 -2.88 11.92 17.39
N ILE A 56 -2.67 10.63 17.14
CA ILE A 56 -3.17 9.94 15.94
C ILE A 56 -4.40 9.11 16.32
N PRO A 57 -5.55 9.31 15.67
CA PRO A 57 -6.75 8.50 15.93
C PRO A 57 -6.52 7.00 15.75
N GLN A 58 -7.12 6.22 16.62
CA GLN A 58 -7.21 4.76 16.55
C GLN A 58 -8.59 4.35 16.02
N CYS A 59 -8.60 3.31 15.19
CA CYS A 59 -9.78 2.59 14.76
C CYS A 59 -9.79 1.22 15.42
N PHE A 60 -10.66 0.99 16.39
CA PHE A 60 -10.86 -0.37 16.87
C PHE A 60 -11.48 -1.24 15.79
N CYS A 61 -10.91 -2.43 15.65
CA CYS A 61 -11.34 -3.38 14.67
C CYS A 61 -12.62 -4.07 15.16
N PRO A 62 -13.66 -4.13 14.33
CA PRO A 62 -14.81 -4.98 14.61
C PRO A 62 -14.36 -6.44 14.71
N GLU A 63 -15.14 -7.28 15.38
CA GLU A 63 -14.76 -8.68 15.66
C GLU A 63 -14.35 -9.46 14.40
N TYR A 64 -15.00 -9.25 13.26
CA TYR A 64 -14.64 -9.91 12.00
C TYR A 64 -13.26 -9.51 11.44
N LEU A 65 -12.70 -8.37 11.88
CA LEU A 65 -11.35 -7.90 11.51
C LEU A 65 -10.29 -8.16 12.59
N LYS A 66 -10.68 -8.69 13.74
CA LYS A 66 -9.81 -8.78 14.92
C LYS A 66 -8.51 -9.53 14.66
N ASN A 67 -8.56 -10.60 13.88
CA ASN A 67 -7.41 -11.43 13.51
C ASN A 67 -6.52 -10.79 12.44
N TYR A 68 -7.02 -9.78 11.73
CA TYR A 68 -6.30 -9.10 10.67
C TYR A 68 -5.57 -7.85 11.18
N CYS A 69 -6.03 -7.27 12.30
CA CYS A 69 -5.45 -6.02 12.77
C CYS A 69 -4.06 -6.22 13.38
N PRO A 70 -3.05 -5.44 12.93
CA PRO A 70 -1.64 -5.68 13.24
C PRO A 70 -1.27 -5.33 14.69
N LYS A 71 -2.01 -4.40 15.31
CA LYS A 71 -1.88 -4.01 16.72
C LYS A 71 -3.09 -4.57 17.46
N VAL A 72 -2.96 -4.77 18.77
CA VAL A 72 -3.98 -5.36 19.68
C VAL A 72 -5.39 -4.77 19.43
N GLY A 73 -6.11 -5.32 18.45
CA GLY A 73 -7.45 -4.91 18.05
C GLY A 73 -7.62 -3.53 17.37
N TYR A 74 -6.57 -2.86 16.84
CA TYR A 74 -6.77 -1.56 16.18
C TYR A 74 -5.83 -1.24 15.00
N LEU A 75 -6.26 -0.26 14.19
CA LEU A 75 -5.48 0.42 13.13
C LEU A 75 -5.29 1.90 13.49
N LEU A 76 -4.18 2.52 13.09
CA LEU A 76 -4.02 3.98 13.15
C LEU A 76 -4.63 4.65 11.92
N LEU A 77 -4.97 5.93 12.05
CA LEU A 77 -5.46 6.73 10.93
C LEU A 77 -4.55 6.59 9.71
N GLY A 78 -5.12 6.16 8.58
CA GLY A 78 -4.40 5.94 7.33
C GLY A 78 -3.83 4.53 7.15
N GLU A 79 -3.70 3.72 8.21
CA GLU A 79 -3.33 2.31 8.09
C GLU A 79 -4.47 1.52 7.44
N SER A 80 -4.09 0.52 6.62
CA SER A 80 -5.02 -0.42 6.01
C SER A 80 -4.56 -1.87 6.20
N VAL A 81 -5.51 -2.77 6.05
CA VAL A 81 -5.29 -4.22 6.06
C VAL A 81 -6.06 -4.86 4.92
N VAL A 82 -5.47 -5.89 4.33
CA VAL A 82 -6.10 -6.68 3.27
C VAL A 82 -6.63 -7.99 3.87
N ILE A 83 -7.88 -8.30 3.58
CA ILE A 83 -8.61 -9.45 4.11
C ILE A 83 -9.21 -10.29 2.98
N ASP A 84 -9.93 -11.35 3.34
CA ASP A 84 -10.72 -12.17 2.40
C ASP A 84 -9.91 -12.60 1.17
N PHE A 85 -8.73 -13.20 1.38
CA PHE A 85 -7.83 -13.67 0.33
C PHE A 85 -7.39 -12.58 -0.66
N GLY A 86 -7.24 -11.34 -0.19
CA GLY A 86 -6.81 -10.25 -1.07
C GLY A 86 -7.93 -9.48 -1.75
N THR A 87 -9.20 -9.84 -1.50
CA THR A 87 -10.37 -9.31 -2.25
C THR A 87 -10.98 -8.05 -1.64
N ARG A 88 -10.58 -7.70 -0.42
CA ARG A 88 -11.01 -6.49 0.27
C ARG A 88 -9.86 -5.82 0.99
N GLU A 89 -9.82 -4.50 0.89
CA GLU A 89 -8.92 -3.64 1.66
C GLU A 89 -9.77 -2.80 2.64
N CYS A 90 -9.41 -2.85 3.92
CA CYS A 90 -10.04 -2.11 5.00
C CYS A 90 -9.09 -1.04 5.54
N LYS A 91 -9.52 0.23 5.55
CA LYS A 91 -8.70 1.37 5.96
C LYS A 91 -9.33 2.14 7.11
N CYS A 92 -8.49 2.55 8.06
CA CYS A 92 -8.88 3.47 9.13
C CYS A 92 -9.01 4.91 8.59
N ILE A 93 -10.22 5.46 8.64
CA ILE A 93 -10.56 6.78 8.09
C ILE A 93 -10.95 7.81 9.17
N GLY A 94 -10.89 7.45 10.45
CA GLY A 94 -11.20 8.33 11.58
C GLY A 94 -11.42 7.53 12.86
N VAL A 95 -11.70 8.18 13.99
CA VAL A 95 -11.92 7.48 15.27
C VAL A 95 -12.99 6.40 15.13
N ASN A 96 -12.63 5.14 15.35
CA ASN A 96 -13.51 3.96 15.21
C ASN A 96 -14.24 3.84 13.86
N LYS A 97 -13.67 4.43 12.80
CA LYS A 97 -14.26 4.38 11.46
C LYS A 97 -13.32 3.61 10.52
N ILE A 98 -13.69 2.37 10.23
CA ILE A 98 -13.03 1.54 9.23
C ILE A 98 -13.91 1.46 7.99
N LYS A 99 -13.34 1.76 6.83
CA LYS A 99 -14.00 1.60 5.53
C LYS A 99 -13.34 0.47 4.76
N CYS A 100 -14.12 -0.52 4.36
CA CYS A 100 -13.66 -1.61 3.51
C CYS A 100 -14.16 -1.43 2.07
N VAL A 101 -13.29 -1.68 1.11
CA VAL A 101 -13.59 -1.64 -0.32
C VAL A 101 -13.13 -2.92 -0.98
N SER A 102 -13.86 -3.39 -2.00
CA SER A 102 -13.39 -4.53 -2.79
C SER A 102 -12.25 -4.10 -3.70
N THR A 103 -11.20 -4.92 -3.74
CA THR A 103 -10.06 -4.80 -4.65
C THR A 103 -10.27 -5.61 -5.93
N CYS A 104 -11.38 -6.35 -6.03
CA CYS A 104 -11.64 -7.19 -7.17
C CYS A 104 -11.89 -6.39 -8.45
N PRO A 105 -11.35 -6.86 -9.59
CA PRO A 105 -11.67 -6.27 -10.88
C PRO A 105 -13.17 -6.40 -11.16
N LYS A 106 -13.73 -5.38 -11.81
CA LYS A 106 -15.11 -5.45 -12.29
C LYS A 106 -15.20 -6.46 -13.42
N ILE A 107 -16.24 -7.29 -13.39
CA ILE A 107 -16.54 -8.20 -14.49
C ILE A 107 -17.15 -7.39 -15.65
N PRO A 108 -16.63 -7.52 -16.89
CA PRO A 108 -17.23 -6.88 -18.04
C PRO A 108 -18.67 -7.36 -18.26
N PRO A 109 -19.61 -6.48 -18.67
CA PRO A 109 -20.99 -6.89 -18.95
C PRO A 109 -21.10 -7.87 -20.12
N THR A 110 -20.08 -7.93 -20.98
CA THR A 110 -19.97 -8.87 -22.10
C THR A 110 -19.53 -10.26 -21.67
N CYS A 111 -19.29 -10.49 -20.39
CA CYS A 111 -18.83 -11.78 -19.90
C CYS A 111 -19.92 -12.85 -20.02
N LYS A 112 -19.66 -13.89 -20.80
CA LYS A 112 -20.54 -15.03 -21.04
C LYS A 112 -20.56 -16.01 -19.87
N HIS A 113 -19.46 -16.14 -19.14
CA HIS A 113 -19.37 -17.03 -17.99
C HIS A 113 -18.50 -16.48 -16.87
N ILE A 114 -19.06 -16.45 -15.65
CA ILE A 114 -18.40 -15.90 -14.46
C ILE A 114 -18.00 -17.05 -13.53
N ALA A 115 -16.70 -17.29 -13.41
CA ALA A 115 -16.17 -18.21 -12.42
C ALA A 115 -16.19 -17.56 -11.02
N ARG A 116 -16.52 -18.37 -10.02
CA ARG A 116 -16.56 -17.98 -8.60
C ARG A 116 -15.63 -18.91 -7.82
N PRO A 117 -14.31 -18.63 -7.81
CA PRO A 117 -13.39 -19.42 -7.01
C PRO A 117 -13.77 -19.29 -5.52
N LEU A 118 -13.45 -20.31 -4.73
CA LEU A 118 -13.65 -20.30 -3.28
C LEU A 118 -12.82 -19.19 -2.63
N ASP A 119 -11.59 -19.04 -3.11
CA ASP A 119 -10.65 -18.02 -2.67
C ASP A 119 -10.42 -17.01 -3.79
N GLY A 120 -10.55 -15.73 -3.48
CA GLY A 120 -10.25 -14.66 -4.42
C GLY A 120 -11.45 -14.09 -5.18
N CYS A 121 -11.15 -13.37 -6.25
CA CYS A 121 -12.12 -12.60 -7.00
C CYS A 121 -12.87 -13.46 -8.01
N ARG A 122 -14.14 -13.10 -8.25
CA ARG A 122 -14.85 -13.58 -9.43
C ARG A 122 -14.09 -13.12 -10.67
N LEU A 123 -14.10 -13.93 -11.71
CA LEU A 123 -13.46 -13.61 -12.97
C LEU A 123 -14.31 -14.06 -14.16
N CYS A 124 -14.11 -13.40 -15.29
CA CYS A 124 -14.63 -13.90 -16.55
C CYS A 124 -13.75 -15.06 -17.03
N ALA A 125 -14.35 -16.19 -17.38
CA ALA A 125 -13.61 -17.41 -17.63
C ALA A 125 -14.34 -18.36 -18.59
N CYS A 126 -13.64 -19.44 -18.96
CA CYS A 126 -14.20 -20.59 -19.66
C CYS A 126 -14.14 -21.81 -18.74
N PRO A 127 -15.25 -22.55 -18.51
CA PRO A 127 -15.22 -23.79 -17.77
C PRO A 127 -14.48 -24.87 -18.57
N THR A 128 -13.80 -25.76 -17.86
CA THR A 128 -13.13 -26.93 -18.43
C THR A 128 -13.87 -28.21 -18.03
N GLU A 129 -13.65 -29.29 -18.77
CA GLU A 129 -14.31 -30.59 -18.53
C GLU A 129 -14.06 -31.16 -17.13
N ASN A 130 -12.93 -30.83 -16.52
CA ASN A 130 -12.56 -31.25 -15.16
C ASN A 130 -13.10 -30.32 -14.05
N GLY A 131 -14.03 -29.41 -14.36
CA GLY A 131 -14.63 -28.49 -13.40
C GLY A 131 -13.72 -27.33 -12.97
N ASN A 132 -12.58 -27.14 -13.63
CA ASN A 132 -11.73 -25.97 -13.46
C ASN A 132 -12.17 -24.83 -14.42
N PHE A 133 -11.42 -23.74 -14.39
CA PHE A 133 -11.67 -22.56 -15.21
C PHE A 133 -10.37 -22.01 -15.78
N ILE A 134 -10.45 -21.50 -17.02
CA ILE A 134 -9.36 -20.74 -17.66
C ILE A 134 -9.81 -19.29 -17.76
N SER A 135 -8.98 -18.34 -17.34
CA SER A 135 -9.36 -16.92 -17.37
C SER A 135 -9.58 -16.45 -18.81
N ALA A 136 -10.55 -15.57 -19.00
CA ALA A 136 -10.84 -14.97 -20.30
C ALA A 136 -9.60 -14.31 -20.91
N GLY A 137 -9.36 -14.56 -22.21
CA GLY A 137 -8.19 -14.09 -22.94
C GLY A 137 -6.92 -14.91 -22.72
N GLN A 138 -6.95 -15.97 -21.92
CA GLN A 138 -5.80 -16.87 -21.74
C GLN A 138 -5.85 -18.06 -22.70
N SER A 139 -4.66 -18.56 -22.99
CA SER A 139 -4.43 -19.77 -23.78
C SER A 139 -3.73 -20.81 -22.90
N VAL A 140 -4.17 -22.05 -22.99
CA VAL A 140 -3.51 -23.20 -22.36
C VAL A 140 -3.13 -24.21 -23.42
N LYS A 141 -1.98 -24.85 -23.24
CA LYS A 141 -1.50 -25.93 -24.10
C LYS A 141 -1.42 -27.20 -23.28
N ASP A 142 -2.10 -28.23 -23.77
CA ASP A 142 -1.92 -29.61 -23.33
C ASP A 142 -1.31 -30.42 -24.50
N ARG A 143 -0.68 -31.56 -24.21
CA ARG A 143 0.25 -32.32 -25.08
C ARG A 143 -0.07 -32.25 -26.59
N CYS A 144 -1.33 -32.45 -26.97
CA CYS A 144 -1.79 -32.43 -28.38
C CYS A 144 -2.91 -31.41 -28.68
N LYS A 145 -3.19 -30.48 -27.76
CA LYS A 145 -4.33 -29.56 -27.87
C LYS A 145 -3.93 -28.16 -27.39
N ILE A 146 -4.18 -27.15 -28.21
CA ILE A 146 -4.12 -25.74 -27.77
C ILE A 146 -5.55 -25.27 -27.58
N CYS A 147 -5.84 -24.71 -26.41
CA CYS A 147 -7.14 -24.17 -26.06
C CYS A 147 -7.03 -22.69 -25.75
N ASN A 148 -7.92 -21.88 -26.30
CA ASN A 148 -8.02 -20.45 -26.09
C ASN A 148 -9.36 -20.12 -25.45
N CYS A 149 -9.34 -19.36 -24.36
CA CYS A 149 -10.54 -18.79 -23.78
C CYS A 149 -10.76 -17.39 -24.38
N PRO A 150 -11.90 -17.13 -25.06
CA PRO A 150 -12.21 -15.80 -25.57
C PRO A 150 -12.18 -14.72 -24.47
N ARG A 151 -12.01 -13.44 -24.84
CA ARG A 151 -12.04 -12.32 -23.87
C ARG A 151 -13.41 -12.15 -23.20
N GLU A 152 -14.45 -12.64 -23.84
CA GLU A 152 -15.80 -12.67 -23.30
C GLU A 152 -16.03 -13.87 -22.35
N GLY A 153 -15.04 -14.77 -22.20
CA GLY A 153 -15.25 -16.06 -21.56
C GLY A 153 -16.24 -16.94 -22.34
N GLY A 154 -16.88 -17.89 -21.64
CA GLY A 154 -17.83 -18.82 -22.25
C GLY A 154 -17.14 -20.10 -22.71
N ASP A 155 -17.34 -20.48 -23.97
CA ASP A 155 -16.85 -21.77 -24.44
C ASP A 155 -15.36 -21.73 -24.79
N LEU A 156 -14.64 -22.75 -24.31
CA LEU A 156 -13.22 -22.92 -24.60
C LEU A 156 -13.03 -23.40 -26.06
N GLN A 157 -12.23 -22.69 -26.82
CA GLN A 157 -11.97 -23.00 -28.23
C GLN A 157 -10.66 -23.77 -28.35
N CYS A 158 -10.71 -25.00 -28.82
CA CYS A 158 -9.54 -25.85 -28.86
C CYS A 158 -9.26 -26.43 -30.24
N THR A 159 -7.97 -26.57 -30.55
CA THR A 159 -7.48 -27.14 -31.79
C THR A 159 -6.45 -28.22 -31.50
N HIS A 160 -6.57 -29.35 -32.18
CA HIS A 160 -5.59 -30.42 -32.16
C HIS A 160 -4.35 -30.00 -32.97
N ILE A 161 -3.17 -30.22 -32.38
CA ILE A 161 -1.87 -29.86 -32.99
C ILE A 161 -0.96 -31.08 -33.16
N CYS A 162 -1.52 -32.25 -32.86
CA CYS A 162 -1.09 -33.60 -33.10
C CYS A 162 -2.42 -34.37 -33.30
#